data_AF-A0A947XBN5-F1
#
_entry.id   AF-A0A947XBN5-F1
#
_cell.length_a   1.000
_cell.length_b   1.000
_cell.length_c   1.000
_cell.angle_alpha   90.00
_cell.angle_beta   90.00
_cell.angle_gamma   90.00
#
_symmetry.space_group_name_H-M   'P 1'
#
loop_
_entity.id
_entity.type
_entity.pdbx_description
1 polymer ?
#
loop_
_entity_poly.entity_id
_entity_poly.type
_entity_poly.pdbx_seq_one_letter_code
_entity_poly.pdbx_strand_id
1 'polypeptide(L)'
;MIEPVALQDFFITFFSAAMVILMGGLYALLFAYARVKSRPRLIPLAYLAYLGLFVSVLVLAFAANLFNNSFWTLIVLLMLIGYLLAPHAIWHLCVGTHQDEGTEPKTIEAFSTVVVKSRGV
;
A
#
# COMPACT_ATOMS: atom_id res chain seq x y z
N MET A 1 3.34 40.01 18.00
CA MET A 1 4.72 39.49 17.98
C MET A 1 4.63 38.07 17.44
N ILE A 2 5.02 37.84 16.18
CA ILE A 2 5.21 36.48 15.66
C ILE A 2 6.51 36.02 16.28
N GLU A 3 6.43 35.12 17.24
CA GLU A 3 7.62 34.48 17.78
C GLU A 3 8.24 33.64 16.64
N PRO A 4 9.51 33.86 16.26
CA PRO A 4 10.14 33.17 15.14
C PRO A 4 10.16 31.64 15.32
N VAL A 5 9.91 31.15 16.55
CA VAL A 5 9.79 29.73 16.89
C VAL A 5 8.60 29.06 16.19
N ALA A 6 7.47 29.77 16.01
CA ALA A 6 6.23 29.16 15.50
C ALA A 6 6.28 28.87 13.99
N LEU A 7 7.06 29.64 13.23
CA LEU A 7 7.12 29.55 11.77
C LEU A 7 8.02 28.37 11.34
N GLN A 8 9.08 28.11 12.10
CA GLN A 8 9.96 26.96 11.90
C GLN A 8 9.20 25.64 12.10
N ASP A 9 8.44 25.51 13.20
CA ASP A 9 7.65 24.31 13.49
C ASP A 9 6.56 24.07 12.45
N PHE A 10 5.93 25.15 11.96
CA PHE A 10 4.97 25.07 10.86
C PHE A 10 5.59 24.47 9.60
N PHE A 11 6.75 24.98 9.16
CA PHE A 11 7.42 24.46 7.96
C PHE A 11 7.88 23.02 8.14
N ILE A 12 8.47 22.65 9.28
CA ILE A 12 8.90 21.27 9.53
C ILE A 12 7.71 20.33 9.48
N THR A 13 6.59 20.69 10.12
CA THR A 13 5.36 19.89 10.09
C THR A 13 4.79 19.78 8.67
N PHE A 14 4.73 20.88 7.93
CA PHE A 14 4.22 20.89 6.55
C PHE A 14 5.08 20.05 5.60
N PHE A 15 6.41 20.26 5.60
CA PHE A 15 7.32 19.52 4.72
C PHE A 15 7.40 18.05 5.09
N SER A 16 7.41 17.71 6.38
CA SER A 16 7.38 16.31 6.82
C SER A 16 6.08 15.62 6.40
N ALA A 17 4.92 16.27 6.56
CA ALA A 17 3.65 15.74 6.07
C ALA A 17 3.65 15.54 4.53
N ALA A 18 4.18 16.49 3.76
CA ALA A 18 4.32 16.35 2.32
C ALA A 18 5.23 15.17 1.94
N MET A 19 6.36 15.02 2.64
CA MET A 19 7.28 13.91 2.45
C MET A 19 6.67 12.56 2.79
N VAL A 20 5.83 12.49 3.83
CA VAL A 20 5.05 11.27 4.16
C VAL A 20 4.19 10.84 2.98
N ILE A 21 3.45 11.77 2.37
CA ILE A 21 2.58 11.46 1.22
C ILE A 21 3.41 11.02 0.01
N LEU A 22 4.48 11.75 -0.32
CA LEU A 22 5.35 11.44 -1.46
C LEU A 22 6.04 10.09 -1.30
N MET A 23 6.63 9.81 -0.13
CA MET A 23 7.32 8.55 0.14
C MET A 23 6.35 7.37 0.24
N GLY A 24 5.17 7.57 0.83
CA GLY A 24 4.13 6.54 0.90
C GLY A 24 3.59 6.16 -0.48
N GLY A 25 3.30 7.16 -1.32
CA GLY A 25 2.90 6.95 -2.71
C GLY A 25 4.01 6.29 -3.52
N LEU A 26 5.26 6.75 -3.38
CA LEU A 26 6.41 6.18 -4.08
C LEU A 26 6.64 4.72 -3.69
N TYR A 27 6.53 4.38 -2.41
CA TYR A 27 6.62 3.01 -1.92
C TYR A 27 5.56 2.11 -2.57
N ALA A 28 4.29 2.53 -2.53
CA ALA A 28 3.19 1.77 -3.14
C ALA A 28 3.36 1.61 -4.65
N LEU A 29 3.77 2.67 -5.35
CA LEU A 29 4.00 2.67 -6.79
C LEU A 29 5.16 1.75 -7.19
N LEU A 30 6.31 1.84 -6.50
CA LEU A 30 7.46 0.98 -6.75
C LEU A 30 7.13 -0.49 -6.46
N PHE A 31 6.39 -0.76 -5.38
CA PHE A 31 5.96 -2.11 -5.02
C PHE A 31 5.05 -2.71 -6.10
N ALA A 32 4.01 -1.99 -6.50
CA ALA A 32 3.10 -2.42 -7.56
C ALA A 32 3.83 -2.61 -8.88
N TYR A 33 4.68 -1.66 -9.27
CA TYR A 33 5.45 -1.74 -10.51
C TYR A 33 6.44 -2.91 -10.53
N ALA A 34 7.12 -3.17 -9.41
CA ALA A 34 8.03 -4.31 -9.27
C ALA A 34 7.31 -5.65 -9.47
N ARG A 35 6.09 -5.76 -8.93
CA ARG A 35 5.25 -6.94 -9.01
C ARG A 35 4.66 -7.15 -10.41
N VAL A 36 4.13 -6.11 -11.05
CA VAL A 36 3.59 -6.18 -12.43
C VAL A 36 4.67 -6.59 -13.44
N LYS A 37 5.87 -6.01 -13.35
CA LYS A 37 6.96 -6.30 -14.31
C LYS A 37 7.80 -7.53 -13.95
N SER A 38 7.48 -8.23 -12.85
CA SER A 38 8.26 -9.36 -12.33
C SER A 38 9.76 -9.07 -12.17
N ARG A 39 10.11 -7.85 -11.74
CA ARG A 39 11.50 -7.39 -11.56
C ARG A 39 11.82 -7.28 -10.07
N PRO A 40 12.38 -8.33 -9.42
CA PRO A 40 12.62 -8.34 -7.97
C PRO A 40 13.66 -7.31 -7.52
N ARG A 41 14.47 -6.78 -8.45
CA ARG A 41 15.47 -5.74 -8.16
C ARG A 41 14.87 -4.40 -7.72
N LEU A 42 13.59 -4.15 -8.01
CA LEU A 42 12.92 -2.91 -7.61
C LEU A 42 12.29 -2.99 -6.21
N ILE A 43 12.15 -4.19 -5.65
CA ILE A 43 11.67 -4.42 -4.29
C ILE A 43 12.55 -3.75 -3.22
N PRO A 44 13.90 -3.89 -3.23
CA PRO A 44 14.74 -3.18 -2.25
C PRO A 44 14.61 -1.66 -2.38
N LEU A 45 14.40 -1.12 -3.59
CA LEU A 45 14.16 0.31 -3.79
C LEU A 45 12.81 0.76 -3.20
N ALA A 46 11.78 -0.07 -3.29
CA ALA A 46 10.51 0.19 -2.62
C ALA A 46 10.69 0.25 -1.10
N TYR A 47 11.41 -0.71 -0.50
CA TYR A 47 11.69 -0.67 0.94
C TYR A 47 12.55 0.53 1.34
N LEU A 48 13.43 1.01 0.47
CA LEU A 48 14.17 2.25 0.70
C LEU A 48 13.24 3.47 0.75
N ALA A 49 12.23 3.54 -0.14
CA ALA A 49 11.20 4.58 -0.06
C ALA A 49 10.36 4.46 1.23
N TYR A 50 10.07 3.24 1.68
CA TYR A 50 9.40 3.02 2.98
C TYR A 50 10.25 3.50 4.16
N LEU A 51 11.57 3.30 4.15
CA LEU A 51 12.47 3.90 5.16
C LEU A 51 12.38 5.43 5.13
N GLY A 52 12.31 6.05 3.95
CA GLY A 52 12.07 7.48 3.80
C GLY A 52 10.74 7.93 4.41
N LEU A 53 9.66 7.16 4.20
CA LEU A 53 8.37 7.38 4.86
C LEU A 53 8.51 7.28 6.38
N PHE A 54 9.16 6.23 6.89
CA PHE A 54 9.36 6.03 8.32
C PHE A 54 10.05 7.22 8.98
N VAL A 55 11.16 7.70 8.40
CA VAL A 55 11.86 8.89 8.91
C VAL A 55 10.96 10.13 8.85
N SER A 56 10.23 10.33 7.75
CA SER A 56 9.34 11.48 7.58
C SER A 56 8.21 11.51 8.61
N VAL A 57 7.63 10.35 8.91
CA VAL A 57 6.60 10.19 9.94
C VAL A 57 7.16 10.49 11.33
N LEU A 58 8.36 10.01 11.65
CA LEU A 58 8.98 10.31 12.94
C LEU A 58 9.23 11.81 13.09
N VAL A 59 9.79 12.46 12.07
CA VAL A 59 10.01 13.92 12.08
C VAL A 59 8.71 14.67 12.26
N LEU A 60 7.64 14.26 11.56
CA LEU A 60 6.30 14.85 11.73
C LEU A 60 5.77 14.66 13.16
N ALA A 61 5.87 13.45 13.71
CA ALA A 61 5.38 13.14 15.04
C ALA A 61 6.14 13.89 16.15
N PHE A 62 7.45 14.11 15.98
CA PHE A 62 8.24 14.96 16.86
C PHE A 62 7.87 16.43 16.72
N ALA A 63 7.83 16.96 15.49
CA ALA A 63 7.53 18.37 15.24
C ALA A 63 6.14 18.77 15.74
N ALA A 64 5.15 17.90 15.56
CA ALA A 64 3.79 18.13 16.03
C ALA A 64 3.54 17.63 17.47
N ASN A 65 4.57 17.21 18.21
CA ASN A 65 4.47 16.75 19.60
C ASN A 65 3.47 15.59 19.82
N LEU A 66 3.23 14.75 18.81
CA LEU A 66 2.28 13.63 18.90
C LEU A 66 2.71 12.57 19.92
N PHE A 67 4.01 12.43 20.19
CA PHE A 67 4.51 11.45 21.17
C PHE A 67 4.18 11.78 22.62
N ASN A 68 3.71 13.00 22.92
CA ASN A 68 3.36 13.38 24.27
C ASN A 68 2.03 12.75 24.73
N ASN A 69 1.26 12.17 23.81
CA ASN A 69 0.02 11.46 24.10
C ASN A 69 0.08 10.03 23.55
N SER A 70 -0.19 9.04 24.40
CA SER A 70 -0.18 7.63 24.02
C SER A 70 -1.20 7.31 22.93
N PHE A 71 -2.32 8.02 22.85
CA PHE A 71 -3.34 7.86 21.79
C PHE A 71 -2.77 8.21 20.41
N TRP A 72 -2.14 9.38 20.28
CA TRP A 72 -1.54 9.82 19.01
C TRP A 72 -0.34 8.97 18.62
N THR A 73 0.45 8.52 19.59
CA THR A 73 1.54 7.56 19.35
C THR A 73 1.01 6.26 18.75
N LEU A 74 -0.10 5.74 19.27
CA LEU A 74 -0.74 4.53 18.75
C LEU A 74 -1.22 4.73 17.30
N ILE A 75 -1.79 5.90 16.98
CA ILE A 75 -2.18 6.24 15.60
C ILE A 75 -0.97 6.26 14.66
N VAL A 76 0.14 6.87 15.09
CA VAL A 76 1.40 6.90 14.31
C VAL A 76 1.94 5.49 14.06
N LEU A 77 1.94 4.62 15.08
CA LEU A 77 2.36 3.24 14.93
C LEU A 77 1.43 2.45 14.00
N LEU A 78 0.12 2.62 14.18
CA LEU A 78 -0.89 1.99 13.32
C LEU A 78 -0.76 2.45 11.86
N MET A 79 -0.46 3.73 11.64
CA MET A 79 -0.17 4.27 10.33
C MET A 79 1.06 3.61 9.70
N LEU A 80 2.18 3.51 10.42
CA LEU A 80 3.41 2.88 9.89
C LEU A 80 3.17 1.41 9.53
N ILE A 81 2.57 0.65 10.45
CA ILE A 81 2.25 -0.77 10.22
C ILE A 81 1.26 -0.90 9.05
N GLY A 82 0.23 -0.06 9.01
CA GLY A 82 -0.78 -0.05 7.96
C GLY A 82 -0.17 0.25 6.60
N TYR A 83 0.73 1.23 6.50
CA TYR A 83 1.42 1.55 5.27
C TYR A 83 2.32 0.41 4.79
N LEU A 84 2.98 -0.31 5.68
CA LEU A 84 3.79 -1.48 5.31
C LEU A 84 2.92 -2.61 4.75
N LEU A 85 1.76 -2.87 5.36
CA LEU A 85 0.91 -3.99 4.99
C LEU A 85 -0.02 -3.69 3.80
N ALA A 86 -0.38 -2.42 3.57
CA ALA A 86 -1.37 -2.03 2.58
C ALA A 86 -1.02 -2.49 1.15
N PRO A 87 0.20 -2.26 0.60
CA PRO A 87 0.51 -2.71 -0.76
C PRO A 87 0.49 -4.24 -0.90
N HIS A 88 0.84 -4.97 0.16
CA HIS A 88 0.78 -6.43 0.18
C HIS A 88 -0.67 -6.93 0.16
N ALA A 89 -1.54 -6.35 0.98
CA ALA A 89 -2.96 -6.71 1.04
C ALA A 89 -3.67 -6.39 -0.28
N ILE A 90 -3.47 -5.18 -0.83
CA ILE A 90 -4.05 -4.76 -2.11
C ILE A 90 -3.61 -5.70 -3.23
N TRP A 91 -2.32 -6.05 -3.29
CA TRP A 91 -1.82 -7.00 -4.29
C TRP A 91 -2.48 -8.38 -4.17
N HIS A 92 -2.64 -8.90 -2.95
CA HIS A 92 -3.29 -10.19 -2.71
C HIS A 92 -4.75 -10.19 -3.17
N LEU A 93 -5.47 -9.10 -2.90
CA LEU A 93 -6.84 -8.92 -3.39
C LEU A 93 -6.88 -8.87 -4.92
N CYS A 94 -6.01 -8.07 -5.56
CA CYS A 94 -5.94 -7.97 -7.02
C CYS A 94 -5.69 -9.33 -7.68
N VAL A 95 -4.76 -10.13 -7.15
CA VAL A 95 -4.42 -11.45 -7.70
C VAL A 95 -5.51 -12.49 -7.41
N GLY A 96 -6.20 -12.39 -6.27
CA GLY A 96 -7.31 -13.28 -5.92
C GLY A 96 -8.48 -13.15 -6.89
N THR A 97 -8.90 -11.92 -7.20
CA THR A 97 -10.06 -11.69 -8.08
C THR A 97 -9.81 -12.14 -9.52
N HIS A 98 -8.58 -12.04 -10.03
CA HIS A 98 -8.24 -12.48 -11.39
C HIS A 98 -8.19 -14.02 -11.53
N GLN A 99 -8.04 -14.77 -10.45
CA GLN A 99 -8.09 -16.24 -10.48
C GLN A 99 -9.52 -16.77 -10.55
N ASP A 100 -10.48 -16.07 -9.93
CA ASP A 100 -11.89 -16.45 -9.96
C ASP A 100 -12.50 -16.25 -11.35
N GLU A 101 -12.08 -15.23 -12.10
CA GLU A 101 -12.55 -15.00 -13.48
C GLU A 101 -12.07 -16.06 -14.48
N GLY A 102 -10.99 -16.79 -14.17
CA GLY A 102 -10.46 -17.88 -15.01
C GLY A 102 -11.17 -19.23 -14.82
N THR A 103 -12.08 -19.33 -13.85
CA THR A 103 -12.87 -20.54 -13.64
C THR A 103 -14.13 -20.45 -14.48
N GLU A 104 -14.00 -20.75 -15.78
CA GLU A 104 -15.18 -21.09 -16.57
C GLU A 104 -15.96 -22.18 -15.82
N PRO A 105 -17.29 -22.05 -15.64
CA PRO A 105 -18.08 -23.11 -15.06
C PRO A 105 -18.00 -24.32 -15.99
N LYS A 106 -17.19 -25.32 -15.60
CA LYS A 106 -17.08 -26.67 -16.20
C LYS A 106 -18.45 -27.39 -16.36
N THR A 107 -19.51 -26.80 -15.84
CA THR A 107 -20.90 -27.28 -15.90
C THR A 107 -21.46 -27.33 -17.32
N ILE A 108 -21.01 -26.49 -18.27
CA ILE A 108 -21.58 -26.47 -19.62
C ILE A 108 -21.06 -27.63 -20.50
N GLU A 109 -19.81 -28.06 -20.34
CA GLU A 109 -19.21 -29.16 -21.12
C GLU A 109 -19.85 -30.52 -20.83
N ALA A 110 -20.25 -30.76 -19.58
CA ALA A 110 -20.93 -32.00 -19.19
C ALA A 110 -22.35 -32.09 -19.78
N PHE A 111 -23.05 -30.95 -19.88
CA PHE A 111 -24.38 -30.92 -20.49
C PHE A 111 -24.32 -30.99 -22.02
N SER A 112 -23.33 -30.35 -22.66
CA SER A 112 -23.16 -30.43 -24.12
C SER A 112 -22.77 -31.85 -24.58
N THR A 113 -21.87 -32.53 -23.87
CA THR A 113 -21.48 -33.92 -24.19
C THR A 113 -22.61 -34.91 -23.95
N VAL A 114 -23.42 -34.73 -22.92
CA VAL A 114 -24.62 -35.56 -22.68
C VAL A 114 -25.70 -35.29 -23.74
N VAL A 115 -25.93 -34.03 -24.13
CA VAL A 115 -26.89 -33.68 -25.19
C VAL A 115 -26.43 -34.21 -26.55
N VAL A 116 -25.15 -34.08 -26.90
CA VAL A 116 -24.60 -34.62 -28.16
C VAL A 116 -24.68 -36.14 -28.18
N LYS A 117 -24.33 -36.82 -27.08
CA LYS A 117 -24.42 -38.29 -26.97
C LYS A 117 -25.87 -38.80 -26.98
N SER A 118 -26.82 -38.02 -26.46
CA SER A 118 -28.25 -38.36 -26.47
C SER A 118 -28.94 -38.08 -27.81
N ARG A 119 -28.30 -37.34 -28.72
CA ARG A 119 -28.90 -36.92 -30.00
C ARG A 119 -28.47 -37.76 -31.22
N GLY A 120 -27.77 -38.87 -30.99
CA GLY A 120 -27.67 -39.97 -31.95
C GLY A 120 -27.08 -39.59 -33.32
N VAL A 121 -25.80 -39.26 -33.34
CA VAL A 121 -24.91 -39.59 -34.47
C VAL A 121 -23.94 -40.66 -33.98
#